data_AF-A0A1G2Y641-F1
#
_entry.id   AF-A0A1G2Y641-F1
#
_cell.length_a   1.000
_cell.length_b   1.000
_cell.length_c   1.000
_cell.angle_alpha   90.00
_cell.angle_beta   90.00
_cell.angle_gamma   90.00
#
_symmetry.space_group_name_H-M   'P 1'
#
loop_
_entity.id
_entity.type
_entity.pdbx_description
1 polymer ?
#
loop_
_entity_poly.entity_id
_entity_poly.type
_entity_poly.pdbx_seq_one_letter_code
_entity_poly.pdbx_strand_id
1 'polypeptide(L)'
;MADVKRIFEENTWAARARRTVTSVLPVDKGRKGRCRRCGACCKLPVECTFLAVDEDGLCSCKIWRLRPLNCRKYPRSCDEHLTREICGYYFEKTAKTAK
;
A
#
# COMPACT_ATOMS: atom_id res chain seq x y z
N MET A 1 3.68 -6.87 -18.18
CA MET A 1 2.24 -6.70 -18.49
C MET A 1 1.31 -7.58 -17.64
N ALA A 2 1.76 -8.71 -17.08
CA ALA A 2 0.95 -9.53 -16.17
C ALA A 2 0.51 -8.78 -14.89
N ASP A 3 1.34 -7.86 -14.40
CA ASP A 3 1.13 -7.21 -13.11
C ASP A 3 0.10 -6.06 -13.12
N VAL A 4 -0.07 -5.36 -14.25
CA VAL A 4 -1.12 -4.33 -14.40
C VAL A 4 -2.51 -4.98 -14.41
N LYS A 5 -2.63 -6.13 -15.10
CA LYS A 5 -3.86 -6.93 -15.13
C LYS A 5 -4.23 -7.39 -13.71
N ARG A 6 -3.24 -7.84 -12.95
CA ARG A 6 -3.43 -8.24 -11.55
C ARG A 6 -3.87 -7.09 -10.65
N ILE A 7 -3.30 -5.90 -10.79
CA ILE A 7 -3.78 -4.72 -10.04
C ILE A 7 -5.25 -4.46 -10.35
N PHE A 8 -5.68 -4.58 -11.61
CA PHE A 8 -7.06 -4.39 -12.00
C PHE A 8 -8.00 -5.44 -11.37
N GLU A 9 -7.57 -6.72 -11.33
CA GLU A 9 -8.33 -7.83 -10.75
C GLU A 9 -8.38 -7.81 -9.20
N GLU A 10 -7.28 -7.44 -8.54
CA GLU A 10 -7.15 -7.45 -7.08
C GLU A 10 -7.60 -6.13 -6.43
N ASN A 11 -7.66 -5.02 -7.17
CA ASN A 11 -8.10 -3.70 -6.68
C ASN A 11 -9.63 -3.59 -6.56
N THR A 12 -10.24 -4.50 -5.82
CA THR A 12 -11.68 -4.55 -5.58
C THR A 12 -12.08 -3.81 -4.31
N TRP A 13 -13.39 -3.55 -4.18
CA TRP A 13 -13.99 -3.06 -2.93
C TRP A 13 -13.78 -4.03 -1.76
N ALA A 14 -13.80 -5.34 -2.03
CA ALA A 14 -13.50 -6.36 -1.04
C ALA A 14 -12.04 -6.24 -0.53
N ALA A 15 -11.08 -6.02 -1.43
CA ALA A 15 -9.69 -5.80 -1.05
C ALA A 15 -9.51 -4.50 -0.24
N ARG A 16 -10.28 -3.45 -0.53
CA ARG A 16 -10.32 -2.22 0.30
C ARG A 16 -10.84 -2.50 1.71
N ALA A 17 -11.95 -3.24 1.82
CA ALA A 17 -12.55 -3.61 3.10
C ALA A 17 -11.56 -4.45 3.93
N ARG A 18 -10.95 -5.48 3.33
CA ARG A 18 -9.95 -6.33 3.97
C ARG A 18 -8.76 -5.52 4.52
N ARG A 19 -8.20 -4.61 3.72
CA ARG A 19 -7.11 -3.71 4.15
C ARG A 19 -7.53 -2.78 5.28
N THR A 20 -8.79 -2.33 5.27
CA THR A 20 -9.32 -1.44 6.30
C THR A 20 -9.49 -2.18 7.63
N VAL A 21 -10.11 -3.36 7.60
CA VAL A 21 -10.32 -4.21 8.79
C VAL A 21 -8.99 -4.70 9.34
N THR A 22 -8.10 -5.23 8.50
CA THR A 22 -6.80 -5.74 8.97
C THR A 22 -5.79 -4.64 9.29
N SER A 23 -6.12 -3.36 9.09
CA SER A 23 -5.23 -2.24 9.47
C SER A 23 -5.03 -2.14 10.98
N VAL A 24 -5.87 -2.76 11.80
CA VAL A 24 -5.64 -2.83 13.25
C VAL A 24 -4.52 -3.80 13.61
N LEU A 25 -4.28 -4.82 12.78
CA LEU A 25 -3.26 -5.85 12.99
C LEU A 25 -1.83 -5.29 12.87
N PRO A 26 -0.82 -5.98 13.44
CA PRO A 26 0.58 -5.62 13.26
C PRO A 26 1.01 -5.73 11.79
N VAL A 27 1.96 -4.88 11.41
CA VAL A 27 2.64 -4.97 10.12
C VAL A 27 3.56 -6.18 10.12
N ASP A 28 3.61 -6.89 8.99
CA ASP A 28 4.52 -8.01 8.79
C ASP A 28 5.99 -7.60 9.03
N LYS A 29 6.71 -8.41 9.81
CA LYS A 29 8.11 -8.20 10.17
C LYS A 29 9.03 -8.20 8.94
N GLY A 30 8.63 -8.87 7.87
CA GLY A 30 9.35 -8.89 6.59
C GLY A 30 9.25 -7.59 5.80
N ARG A 31 8.44 -6.61 6.23
CA ARG A 31 8.29 -5.33 5.50
C ARG A 31 9.54 -4.47 5.64
N LYS A 32 10.11 -4.12 4.49
CA LYS A 32 11.25 -3.21 4.35
C LYS A 32 10.92 -2.06 3.40
N GLY A 33 11.84 -1.11 3.31
CA GLY A 33 11.70 0.08 2.47
C GLY A 33 10.93 1.22 3.15
N ARG A 34 10.59 2.25 2.37
CA ARG A 34 9.93 3.46 2.85
C ARG A 34 8.96 4.04 1.82
N CYS A 35 8.02 4.86 2.28
CA CYS A 35 7.17 5.62 1.37
C CYS A 35 8.03 6.54 0.50
N ARG A 36 7.99 6.34 -0.83
CA ARG A 36 8.69 7.16 -1.83
C ARG A 36 7.80 8.20 -2.51
N ARG A 37 6.66 8.54 -1.91
CA ARG A 37 5.71 9.55 -2.43
C ARG A 37 5.17 9.24 -3.85
N CYS A 38 4.99 7.97 -4.19
CA CYS A 38 4.51 7.55 -5.52
C CYS A 38 2.99 7.71 -5.75
N GLY A 39 2.19 7.91 -4.69
CA GLY A 39 0.73 8.09 -4.79
C GLY A 39 -0.09 6.84 -5.14
N ALA A 40 0.53 5.74 -5.59
CA ALA A 40 -0.18 4.57 -6.08
C ALA A 40 -1.19 4.00 -5.06
N CYS A 41 -0.81 3.91 -3.78
CA CYS A 41 -1.72 3.43 -2.72
C CYS A 41 -2.88 4.38 -2.40
N CYS A 42 -2.74 5.67 -2.69
CA CYS A 42 -3.78 6.69 -2.48
C CYS A 42 -4.83 6.67 -3.58
N LYS A 43 -4.59 5.94 -4.68
CA LYS A 43 -5.50 5.79 -5.81
C LYS A 43 -6.31 4.48 -5.75
N LEU A 44 -6.14 3.68 -4.69
CA LEU A 44 -6.77 2.36 -4.57
C LEU A 44 -8.01 2.35 -3.66
N PRO A 45 -9.13 1.73 -4.09
CA PRO A 45 -9.61 1.62 -5.47
C PRO A 45 -10.20 2.95 -5.99
N VAL A 46 -10.42 3.91 -5.08
CA VAL A 46 -10.93 5.24 -5.38
C VAL A 46 -9.81 6.23 -5.07
N GLU A 47 -9.68 7.26 -5.90
CA GLU A 47 -8.73 8.33 -5.66
C GLU A 47 -9.05 9.08 -4.36
N CYS A 48 -8.06 9.16 -3.47
CA CYS A 48 -8.19 9.85 -2.20
C CYS A 48 -8.29 11.37 -2.42
N THR A 49 -9.33 11.99 -1.89
CA THR A 49 -9.56 13.44 -1.96
C THR A 49 -8.47 14.27 -1.25
N PHE A 50 -7.73 13.66 -0.34
CA PHE A 50 -6.61 14.28 0.39
C PHE A 50 -5.26 14.12 -0.31
N LEU A 51 -5.21 13.48 -1.49
CA LEU A 51 -4.01 13.42 -2.33
C LEU A 51 -3.70 14.82 -2.88
N ALA A 52 -2.44 15.21 -2.82
CA ALA A 52 -1.90 16.38 -3.50
C ALA A 52 -0.64 15.95 -4.26
N VAL A 53 -0.32 16.67 -5.32
CA VAL A 53 0.89 16.48 -6.13
C VAL A 53 1.64 17.80 -6.11
N ASP A 54 2.94 17.76 -5.82
CA ASP A 54 3.78 18.96 -5.86
C ASP A 54 4.32 19.24 -7.27
N GLU A 55 5.08 20.33 -7.41
CA GLU A 55 5.63 20.78 -8.69
C GLU A 55 6.63 19.78 -9.30
N ASP A 56 7.28 18.97 -8.47
CA ASP A 56 8.19 17.90 -8.87
C ASP A 56 7.44 16.59 -9.25
N GLY A 57 6.10 16.59 -9.21
CA GLY A 57 5.27 15.43 -9.51
C GLY A 57 5.20 14.38 -8.38
N LEU A 58 5.70 14.69 -7.18
CA LEU A 58 5.67 13.80 -6.01
C LEU A 58 4.37 13.97 -5.22
N CYS A 59 3.79 12.84 -4.83
CA CYS A 59 2.53 12.84 -4.10
C CYS A 59 2.73 13.18 -2.61
N SER A 60 1.88 14.05 -2.06
CA SER A 60 1.77 14.36 -0.63
C SER A 60 0.34 14.11 -0.12
N CYS A 61 0.19 13.99 1.20
CA CYS A 61 -1.11 13.80 1.84
C CYS A 61 -1.46 15.03 2.65
N LYS A 62 -2.56 15.69 2.31
CA LYS A 62 -3.05 16.91 3.00
C LYS A 62 -3.31 16.67 4.50
N ILE A 63 -3.70 15.45 4.87
CA ILE A 63 -3.99 15.05 6.26
C ILE A 63 -2.92 14.12 6.85
N TRP A 64 -1.64 14.30 6.49
CA TRP A 64 -0.56 13.36 6.86
C TRP A 64 -0.52 12.97 8.35
N ARG A 65 -0.79 13.92 9.25
CA ARG A 65 -0.82 13.71 10.71
C ARG A 65 -2.04 12.92 11.19
N LEU A 66 -3.16 13.03 10.48
CA LEU A 66 -4.44 12.38 10.80
C LEU A 66 -4.71 11.15 9.92
N ARG A 67 -3.69 10.64 9.21
CA ARG A 67 -3.87 9.51 8.29
C ARG A 67 -4.51 8.32 9.00
N PRO A 68 -5.59 7.76 8.44
CA PRO A 68 -6.19 6.56 8.98
C PRO A 68 -5.24 5.37 8.90
N LEU A 69 -5.48 4.36 9.74
CA LEU A 69 -4.56 3.23 9.94
C LEU A 69 -4.30 2.45 8.67
N ASN A 70 -5.31 2.32 7.81
CA ASN A 70 -5.17 1.71 6.48
C ASN A 70 -4.06 2.38 5.65
N CYS A 71 -4.05 3.71 5.56
CA CYS A 71 -3.01 4.46 4.84
C CYS A 71 -1.66 4.42 5.56
N ARG A 72 -1.65 4.40 6.90
CA ARG A 72 -0.43 4.47 7.71
C ARG A 72 0.34 3.14 7.69
N LYS A 73 -0.39 2.02 7.65
CA LYS A 73 0.18 0.66 7.70
C LYS A 73 0.26 -0.02 6.34
N TYR A 74 -0.33 0.51 5.28
CA TYR A 74 -0.23 -0.09 3.96
C TYR A 74 1.19 0.04 3.35
N PRO A 75 1.70 -1.02 2.68
CA PRO A 75 1.20 -2.39 2.69
C PRO A 75 1.50 -3.06 4.04
N ARG A 76 0.54 -3.83 4.57
CA ARG A 76 0.65 -4.46 5.90
C ARG A 76 1.26 -5.86 5.82
N SER A 77 0.97 -6.63 4.77
CA SER A 77 1.68 -7.87 4.38
C SER A 77 1.90 -7.93 2.86
N CYS A 78 2.68 -8.92 2.41
CA CYS A 78 2.94 -9.16 0.99
C CYS A 78 1.64 -9.39 0.18
N ASP A 79 0.69 -10.16 0.74
CA ASP A 79 -0.60 -10.45 0.08
C ASP A 79 -1.47 -9.21 -0.16
N GLU A 80 -1.31 -8.18 0.67
CA GLU A 80 -2.05 -6.92 0.49
C GLU A 80 -1.33 -5.92 -0.40
N HIS A 81 -0.13 -6.26 -0.87
CA HIS A 81 0.72 -5.34 -1.59
C HIS A 81 0.39 -5.30 -3.10
N LEU A 82 -0.70 -4.61 -3.43
CA LEU A 82 -1.17 -4.42 -4.80
C LEU A 82 -0.16 -3.62 -5.64
N THR A 83 0.45 -2.61 -5.04
CA THR A 83 1.30 -1.60 -5.72
C THR A 83 2.80 -1.96 -5.72
N ARG A 84 3.13 -3.25 -5.71
CA ARG A 84 4.51 -3.72 -5.52
C ARG A 84 5.55 -3.21 -6.50
N GLU A 85 5.14 -2.83 -7.70
CA GLU A 85 6.06 -2.35 -8.73
C GLU A 85 6.42 -0.87 -8.56
N ILE A 86 5.53 -0.08 -7.97
CA ILE A 86 5.63 1.38 -7.91
C ILE A 86 5.98 1.84 -6.48
N CYS A 87 5.46 1.13 -5.48
CA CYS A 87 5.63 1.48 -4.09
C CYS A 87 7.07 1.19 -3.62
N GLY A 88 7.61 2.04 -2.75
CA GLY A 88 8.95 1.85 -2.18
C GLY A 88 9.02 0.84 -1.03
N TYR A 89 7.89 0.25 -0.63
CA TYR A 89 7.87 -0.85 0.32
C TYR A 89 8.05 -2.18 -0.40
N TYR A 90 8.69 -3.15 0.24
CA TYR A 90 8.81 -4.51 -0.26
C TYR A 90 8.85 -5.49 0.92
N PHE A 91 8.69 -6.78 0.63
CA PHE A 91 8.71 -7.83 1.64
C PHE A 91 9.83 -8.81 1.31
N GLU A 92 10.78 -8.95 2.23
CA GLU A 92 11.75 -10.04 2.16
C GLU A 92 11.01 -11.32 2.53
N LYS A 93 11.20 -12.38 1.73
CA LYS A 93 10.77 -13.72 2.17
C LYS A 93 11.58 -14.02 3.42
N THR A 94 10.99 -13.92 4.60
CA THR A 94 11.54 -14.60 5.77
C THR A 94 11.61 -16.05 5.36
N ALA A 95 12.83 -16.56 5.16
CA ALA A 95 13.07 -17.99 5.04
C ALA A 95 12.39 -18.61 6.26
N LYS A 96 11.22 -19.20 6.07
CA LYS A 96 10.68 -20.10 7.07
C LYS A 96 11.68 -21.25 7.06
N THR A 97 12.53 -21.28 8.09
CA THR A 97 13.31 -22.43 8.49
C THR A 97 12.45 -23.67 8.29
N ALA A 98 12.95 -24.57 7.43
CA ALA A 98 12.45 -25.93 7.38
C ALA A 98 12.49 -26.51 8.80
N LYS A 99 11.34 -26.94 9.30
CA LYS A 99 11.27 -28.00 10.29
C LYS A 99 9.95 -28.72 10.16
#